data_AF-A0A9X3J0F7-F1
#
_entry.id   AF-A0A9X3J0F7-F1
#
_cell.length_a   1.000
_cell.length_b   1.000
_cell.length_c   1.000
_cell.angle_alpha   90.00
_cell.angle_beta   90.00
_cell.angle_gamma   90.00
#
_symmetry.space_group_name_H-M   'P 1'
#
loop_
_entity.id
_entity.type
_entity.pdbx_description
1 polymer ?
#
loop_
_entity_poly.entity_id
_entity_poly.type
_entity_poly.pdbx_seq_one_letter_code
_entity_poly.pdbx_strand_id
1 'polypeptide(L)'
;MSDERTYLELSEEGGGSHKFYEVIVSGKQVSIRYGRIGDAGQAQSKSYATPAEAQKEAQKAIQGKIKRATPRRSRASARSAR
;
A
#
# COMPACT_ATOMS: atom_id res chain seq x y z
N MET A 1 2.46 11.72 15.07
CA MET A 1 2.06 11.96 13.67
C MET A 1 1.44 10.66 13.18
N SER A 2 0.15 10.65 12.85
CA SER A 2 -0.56 9.42 12.49
C SER A 2 -0.16 8.98 11.08
N ASP A 3 0.48 7.82 10.95
CA ASP A 3 0.74 7.22 9.64
C ASP A 3 -0.48 6.42 9.19
N GLU A 4 -1.00 6.70 8.00
CA GLU A 4 -2.10 5.94 7.41
C GLU A 4 -1.52 4.79 6.59
N ARG A 5 -1.80 3.53 6.98
CA ARG A 5 -1.31 2.35 6.25
C ARG A 5 -2.46 1.56 5.65
N THR A 6 -2.38 1.34 4.35
CA THR A 6 -3.29 0.49 3.60
C THR A 6 -2.53 -0.73 3.11
N TYR A 7 -2.91 -1.91 3.60
CA TYR A 7 -2.34 -3.18 3.17
C TYR A 7 -3.33 -3.95 2.31
N LEU A 8 -2.87 -4.37 1.12
CA LEU A 8 -3.63 -5.14 0.13
C LEU A 8 -2.94 -6.48 -0.11
N GLU A 9 -3.69 -7.57 0.09
CA GLU A 9 -3.26 -8.92 -0.28
C GLU A 9 -3.81 -9.26 -1.67
N LEU A 10 -2.89 -9.51 -2.62
CA LEU A 10 -3.16 -9.81 -4.01
C LEU A 10 -2.83 -11.27 -4.28
N SER A 11 -3.78 -12.03 -4.84
CA SER A 11 -3.54 -13.41 -5.27
C SER A 11 -3.75 -13.50 -6.78
N GLU A 12 -2.80 -14.07 -7.50
CA GLU A 12 -2.96 -14.32 -8.94
C GLU A 12 -3.83 -15.56 -9.15
N GLU A 13 -4.86 -15.43 -10.00
CA GLU A 13 -5.67 -16.57 -10.46
C GLU A 13 -4.78 -17.50 -11.30
N GLY A 14 -4.57 -18.74 -10.82
CA GLY A 14 -3.85 -19.76 -11.57
C GLY A 14 -2.56 -20.30 -10.94
N GLY A 15 -2.07 -19.79 -9.80
CA GLY A 15 -0.96 -20.46 -9.12
C GLY A 15 -0.21 -19.65 -8.07
N GLY A 16 -0.53 -19.91 -6.79
CA GLY A 16 0.37 -19.90 -5.63
C GLY A 16 1.11 -18.60 -5.22
N SER A 17 1.19 -17.57 -6.06
CA SER A 17 1.88 -16.33 -5.72
C SER A 17 0.97 -15.41 -4.92
N HIS A 18 1.08 -15.51 -3.59
CA HIS A 18 0.61 -14.49 -2.69
C HIS A 18 1.51 -13.27 -2.80
N LYS A 19 0.95 -12.15 -3.25
CA LYS A 19 1.64 -10.86 -3.33
C LYS A 19 1.02 -9.92 -2.30
N PHE A 20 1.84 -9.02 -1.76
CA PHE A 20 1.36 -7.94 -0.93
C PHE A 20 1.64 -6.60 -1.60
N TYR A 21 0.79 -5.63 -1.29
CA TYR A 21 0.96 -4.24 -1.67
C TYR A 21 0.52 -3.36 -0.51
N GLU A 22 1.46 -2.66 0.09
CA GLU A 22 1.26 -1.78 1.24
C GLU A 22 1.54 -0.34 0.83
N VAL A 23 0.67 0.58 1.22
CA VAL A 23 0.83 2.01 1.01
C VAL A 23 0.74 2.70 2.36
N ILE A 24 1.78 3.46 2.70
CA ILE A 24 1.95 4.15 3.98
C ILE A 24 2.02 5.65 3.66
N VAL A 25 1.16 6.46 4.28
CA VAL A 25 1.21 7.91 4.17
C VAL A 25 1.61 8.49 5.52
N SER A 26 2.78 9.12 5.56
CA SER A 26 3.33 9.81 6.73
C SER A 26 3.40 11.30 6.44
N GLY A 27 2.31 12.01 6.73
CA GLY A 27 2.19 13.43 6.42
C GLY A 27 2.36 13.71 4.92
N LYS A 28 3.55 14.17 4.52
CA LYS A 28 3.92 14.52 3.14
C LYS A 28 4.65 13.41 2.39
N GLN A 29 4.94 12.29 3.03
CA GLN A 29 5.68 11.19 2.43
C GLN A 29 4.75 10.00 2.19
N VAL A 30 4.81 9.41 1.00
CA VAL A 30 4.15 8.15 0.68
C VAL A 30 5.22 7.08 0.54
N SER A 31 5.08 5.99 1.27
CA SER A 31 5.94 4.81 1.15
C SER A 31 5.10 3.62 0.69
N ILE A 32 5.48 3.02 -0.42
CA ILE A 32 4.81 1.89 -1.02
C ILE A 32 5.73 0.69 -0.89
N ARG A 33 5.23 -0.43 -0.36
CA ARG A 33 5.94 -1.71 -0.32
C ARG A 33 5.17 -2.74 -1.13
N TYR A 34 5.87 -3.55 -1.90
CA TYR A 34 5.25 -4.60 -2.68
C TYR A 34 6.19 -5.77 -2.86
N GLY A 35 5.64 -6.98 -2.91
CA GLY A 35 6.46 -8.18 -3.03
C GLY A 35 5.63 -9.44 -2.96
N ARG A 36 6.31 -10.59 -2.92
CA ARG A 36 5.69 -11.87 -2.57
C ARG A 36 5.66 -12.00 -1.05
N ILE A 37 4.55 -12.52 -0.52
CA ILE A 37 4.45 -12.83 0.91
C ILE A 37 5.46 -13.95 1.21
N GLY A 38 6.39 -13.67 2.14
CA GLY A 38 7.51 -14.56 2.46
C GLY A 38 8.86 -14.11 1.89
N ASP A 39 8.90 -13.05 1.08
CA ASP A 39 10.13 -12.42 0.59
C ASP A 39 10.29 -11.00 1.17
N ALA A 40 11.51 -10.45 1.12
CA ALA A 40 11.77 -9.06 1.55
C ALA A 40 11.01 -8.04 0.69
N GLY A 41 10.75 -8.37 -0.58
CA GLY A 41 10.02 -7.49 -1.49
C GLY A 41 10.79 -6.20 -1.83
N GLN A 42 10.06 -5.22 -2.33
CA GLN A 42 10.57 -3.91 -2.74
C GLN A 42 9.82 -2.81 -2.01
N ALA A 43 10.53 -1.73 -1.68
CA ALA A 43 9.99 -0.56 -1.03
C ALA A 43 10.38 0.70 -1.80
N GLN A 44 9.42 1.59 -2.02
CA GLN A 44 9.65 2.87 -2.69
C GLN A 44 8.97 3.97 -1.88
N SER A 45 9.74 4.97 -1.47
CA SER A 45 9.23 6.14 -0.78
C SER A 45 9.36 7.39 -1.64
N LYS A 46 8.34 8.24 -1.60
CA LYS A 46 8.29 9.49 -2.37
C LYS A 46 7.72 10.61 -1.51
N SER A 47 8.38 11.75 -1.55
CA SER A 47 7.99 12.95 -0.81
C SER A 47 7.18 13.87 -1.70
N TYR A 48 6.15 14.49 -1.14
CA TYR A 48 5.26 15.43 -1.83
C TYR A 48 5.31 16.81 -1.16
N ALA A 49 4.83 17.84 -1.85
CA ALA A 49 4.84 19.21 -1.34
C ALA A 49 3.83 19.38 -0.18
N THR A 50 2.67 18.74 -0.29
CA THR A 50 1.59 18.82 0.69
C THR A 50 1.10 17.44 1.15
N PRO A 51 0.57 17.32 2.38
CA PRO A 51 0.02 16.05 2.87
C PRO A 51 -1.23 15.61 2.09
N ALA A 52 -2.01 16.57 1.60
CA ALA A 52 -3.18 16.29 0.77
C ALA A 52 -2.81 15.65 -0.58
N GLU A 53 -1.70 16.07 -1.20
CA GLU A 53 -1.18 15.42 -2.41
C GLU A 53 -0.70 14.00 -2.13
N ALA A 54 0.03 13.79 -1.03
CA ALA A 54 0.47 12.47 -0.61
C ALA A 54 -0.71 11.50 -0.43
N GLN A 55 -1.78 11.94 0.25
CA GLN A 55 -3.00 11.15 0.41
C GLN A 55 -3.70 10.87 -0.92
N LYS A 56 -3.82 11.86 -1.81
CA LYS A 56 -4.43 11.67 -3.13
C LYS A 56 -3.67 10.66 -3.98
N GLU A 57 -2.34 10.73 -4.00
CA GLU A 57 -1.52 9.79 -4.77
C GLU A 57 -1.56 8.37 -4.17
N ALA A 58 -1.56 8.25 -2.85
CA ALA A 58 -1.76 6.97 -2.18
C ALA A 58 -3.11 6.35 -2.53
N GLN A 59 -4.20 7.13 -2.46
CA GLN A 59 -5.54 6.66 -2.81
C GLN A 59 -5.64 6.23 -4.28
N LYS A 60 -5.05 6.99 -5.20
CA LYS A 60 -4.99 6.60 -6.62
C LYS A 60 -4.26 5.29 -6.82
N ALA A 61 -3.12 5.09 -6.16
CA ALA A 61 -2.34 3.86 -6.25
C ALA A 61 -3.16 2.65 -5.74
N ILE A 62 -3.84 2.82 -4.61
CA ILE A 62 -4.73 1.81 -4.01
C ILE A 62 -5.88 1.48 -4.97
N GLN A 63 -6.63 2.47 -5.45
CA GLN A 63 -7.77 2.27 -6.35
C GLN A 63 -7.35 1.61 -7.67
N GLY A 64 -6.20 2.02 -8.24
CA GLY A 64 -5.65 1.41 -9.45
C GLY A 64 -5.34 -0.08 -9.27
N LYS A 65 -4.85 -0.48 -8.09
CA LYS A 65 -4.61 -1.90 -7.77
C LYS A 65 -5.90 -2.68 -7.55
N ILE A 66 -6.85 -2.13 -6.79
CA ILE A 66 -8.14 -2.78 -6.52
C ILE A 66 -8.91 -3.04 -7.82
N LYS A 67 -8.90 -2.08 -8.74
CA LYS A 67 -9.61 -2.22 -10.02
C LYS A 67 -8.99 -3.28 -10.94
N ARG A 68 -7.68 -3.49 -10.85
CA ARG A 68 -6.93 -4.40 -11.73
C ARG A 68 -6.78 -5.81 -11.15
N ALA A 69 -6.88 -5.96 -9.83
CA ALA A 69 -6.75 -7.22 -9.14
C ALA A 69 -7.69 -7.23 -7.93
N THR A 70 -8.53 -8.25 -7.81
CA THR A 70 -9.51 -8.39 -6.74
C THR A 70 -8.78 -8.71 -5.42
N PRO A 71 -8.64 -7.76 -4.47
CA PRO A 71 -7.96 -8.06 -3.22
C PRO A 71 -8.85 -8.98 -2.38
N ARG A 72 -8.32 -10.13 -1.94
CA ARG A 72 -9.06 -11.00 -1.01
C ARG A 72 -9.18 -10.40 0.38
N ARG A 73 -8.29 -9.44 0.72
CA ARG A 73 -8.28 -8.77 2.01
C ARG A 73 -7.61 -7.41 1.90
N SER A 74 -8.36 -6.35 2.20
CA SER A 74 -7.81 -5.03 2.47
C SER A 74 -7.91 -4.77 3.97
N ARG A 75 -6.77 -4.47 4.62
CA ARG A 75 -6.74 -3.93 5.97
C ARG A 75 -6.20 -2.51 5.86
N ALA A 76 -7.12 -1.54 5.83
CA ALA A 76 -6.79 -0.17 6.14
C ALA A 76 -6.64 -0.10 7.67
N SER A 77 -5.41 0.06 8.16
CA SER A 77 -5.15 0.22 9.58
C SER A 77 -4.48 1.55 9.81
N ALA A 78 -5.20 2.46 10.47
CA ALA A 78 -4.69 3.75 10.91
C ALA A 78 -3.77 3.64 12.15
N ARG A 79 -3.19 2.46 12.42
CA ARG A 79 -2.43 2.19 13.64
C ARG A 79 -0.92 2.22 13.36
N SER A 80 -0.33 3.39 13.55
CA SER A 80 1.08 3.52 13.91
C SER A 80 1.12 4.09 15.33
N ALA A 81 1.15 3.19 16.30
CA ALA A 81 1.42 3.50 17.71
C ALA A 81 2.41 2.44 18.22
N ARG A 82 3.70 2.74 18.13
CA ARG A 82 4.69 2.38 19.15
C ARG A 82 5.97 3.18 18.94
#